data_AF-A0A8T2Y0J4-F1
#
_entry.id   AF-A0A8T2Y0J4-F1
#
_cell.length_a   1.000
_cell.length_b   1.000
_cell.length_c   1.000
_cell.angle_alpha   90.00
_cell.angle_beta   90.00
_cell.angle_gamma   90.00
#
_symmetry.space_group_name_H-M   'P 1'
#
loop_
_entity.id
_entity.type
_entity.pdbx_description
1 polymer ?
#
loop_
_entity_poly.entity_id
_entity_poly.type
_entity_poly.pdbx_seq_one_letter_code
_entity_poly.pdbx_strand_id
1 'polypeptide(L)'
;MVNKKPSMGRQKIKIEKIPKKNHLQVTFSKRRAGLFKKASELCTLCGVDIAIVVFSPAHKAFSFGHPDVDSIMDRFLTRNPPPQSSGTHQLIEAHRNANVREHNMQLTQILNQLEAEKRHSETLNQMRKSSRSQCWWEAPVEELGLQELEQLRDALEELKKRLTKQTNKILIESSNSLPFLPVNGTGQIGNFETKPEICVASTLPHVNNFGYGHGIF
;
A
#
# COMPACT_ATOMS: atom_id res chain seq x y z
N MET A 1 25.49 38.95 0.15
CA MET A 1 25.69 37.58 -0.39
C MET A 1 24.68 37.39 -1.52
N VAL A 2 25.12 37.18 -2.76
CA VAL A 2 24.21 37.01 -3.91
C VAL A 2 23.66 35.58 -3.89
N ASN A 3 22.36 35.41 -3.67
CA ASN A 3 21.67 34.12 -3.76
C ASN A 3 21.72 33.60 -5.21
N LYS A 4 22.65 32.68 -5.50
CA LYS A 4 22.66 31.94 -6.77
C LYS A 4 21.54 30.91 -6.78
N LYS A 5 20.67 30.97 -7.79
CA LYS A 5 19.65 29.93 -8.03
C LYS A 5 20.34 28.59 -8.31
N PRO A 6 19.82 27.46 -7.78
CA PRO A 6 20.46 26.15 -7.90
C PRO A 6 20.45 25.58 -9.34
N SER A 7 19.58 26.09 -10.21
CA SER A 7 19.45 25.63 -11.60
C SER A 7 18.99 26.76 -12.51
N MET A 8 19.43 26.72 -13.76
CA MET A 8 18.94 27.61 -14.83
C MET A 8 17.56 27.18 -15.36
N GLY A 9 16.99 26.06 -14.89
CA GLY A 9 15.70 25.56 -15.37
C GLY A 9 15.74 25.06 -16.82
N ARG A 10 14.56 24.95 -17.44
CA ARG A 10 14.44 24.50 -18.84
C ARG A 10 14.86 25.63 -19.78
N GLN A 11 15.94 25.39 -20.53
CA GLN A 11 16.47 26.34 -21.50
C GLN A 11 15.98 25.99 -22.92
N LYS A 12 15.71 27.02 -23.73
CA LYS A 12 15.37 26.86 -25.15
C LYS A 12 16.62 26.39 -25.91
N ILE A 13 16.45 25.39 -26.78
CA ILE A 13 17.51 24.88 -27.65
C ILE A 13 17.04 24.92 -29.10
N LYS A 14 18.00 25.01 -30.04
CA LYS A 14 17.71 24.93 -31.49
C LYS A 14 17.19 23.53 -31.86
N ILE A 15 16.32 23.46 -32.87
CA ILE A 15 15.81 22.20 -33.43
C ILE A 15 16.77 21.73 -34.52
N GLU A 16 17.96 21.29 -34.08
CA GLU A 16 19.04 20.75 -34.90
C GLU A 16 19.73 19.60 -34.14
N LYS A 17 20.64 18.88 -34.81
CA LYS A 17 21.38 17.78 -34.16
C LYS A 17 22.25 18.34 -33.03
N ILE A 18 22.02 17.86 -31.80
CA ILE A 18 22.83 18.24 -30.64
C ILE A 18 24.26 17.70 -30.82
N PRO A 19 25.30 18.56 -30.85
CA PRO A 19 26.66 18.12 -31.17
C PRO A 19 27.33 17.38 -30.01
N LYS A 20 27.06 17.78 -28.76
CA LYS A 20 27.62 17.14 -27.58
C LYS A 20 26.94 15.78 -27.34
N LYS A 21 27.68 14.69 -27.51
CA LYS A 21 27.18 13.30 -27.38
C LYS A 21 26.43 13.04 -26.06
N ASN A 22 26.99 13.47 -24.92
CA ASN A 22 26.34 13.29 -23.61
C ASN A 22 24.97 14.01 -23.54
N HIS A 23 24.91 15.24 -24.06
CA HIS A 23 23.67 16.02 -24.08
C HIS A 23 22.65 15.41 -25.05
N LEU A 24 23.11 14.90 -26.19
CA LEU A 24 22.29 14.19 -27.17
C LEU A 24 21.67 12.94 -26.54
N GLN A 25 22.47 12.11 -25.85
CA GLN A 25 21.99 10.88 -25.21
C GLN A 25 20.97 11.17 -24.10
N VAL A 26 21.26 12.14 -23.22
CA VAL A 26 20.32 12.54 -22.16
C VAL A 26 19.03 13.11 -22.76
N THR A 27 19.14 13.93 -23.82
CA THR A 27 17.97 14.51 -24.49
C THR A 27 17.14 13.44 -25.20
N PHE A 28 17.78 12.48 -25.86
CA PHE A 28 17.11 11.34 -26.48
C PHE A 28 16.30 10.57 -25.44
N SER A 29 16.92 10.19 -24.32
CA SER A 29 16.23 9.44 -23.26
C SER A 29 15.02 10.21 -22.72
N LYS A 30 15.17 11.50 -22.42
CA LYS A 30 14.07 12.34 -21.91
C LYS A 30 12.95 12.55 -22.94
N ARG A 31 13.31 12.85 -24.19
CA ARG A 31 12.33 13.09 -25.26
C ARG A 31 11.60 11.81 -25.66
N ARG A 32 12.29 10.68 -25.75
CA ARG A 32 11.68 9.37 -26.00
C ARG A 32 10.65 9.03 -24.93
N ALA A 33 11.02 9.16 -23.65
CA ALA A 33 10.10 8.92 -22.54
C ALA A 33 8.88 9.87 -22.58
N GLY A 34 9.11 11.17 -22.85
CA GLY A 34 8.02 12.13 -22.99
C GLY A 34 7.11 11.85 -24.19
N LEU A 35 7.68 11.44 -25.32
CA LEU A 35 6.94 11.04 -26.53
C LEU A 35 6.06 9.82 -26.26
N PHE A 36 6.62 8.77 -25.64
CA PHE A 36 5.88 7.55 -25.31
C PHE A 36 4.76 7.85 -24.31
N LYS A 37 5.02 8.68 -23.30
CA LYS A 37 3.99 9.13 -22.37
C LYS A 37 2.84 9.86 -23.10
N LYS A 38 3.17 10.78 -24.01
CA LYS A 38 2.14 11.51 -24.78
C LYS A 38 1.36 10.62 -25.73
N ALA A 39 2.01 9.65 -26.36
CA ALA A 39 1.34 8.66 -27.19
C ALA A 39 0.39 7.78 -26.37
N SER A 40 0.82 7.35 -25.17
CA SER A 40 -0.02 6.61 -24.22
C SER A 40 -1.23 7.42 -23.73
N GLU A 41 -1.04 8.70 -23.42
CA GLU A 41 -2.16 9.60 -23.10
C GLU A 41 -3.13 9.71 -24.28
N LEU A 42 -2.62 9.91 -25.50
CA LEU A 42 -3.44 10.07 -26.69
C LEU A 42 -4.26 8.81 -27.03
N CYS A 43 -3.64 7.62 -27.02
CA CYS A 43 -4.36 6.38 -27.30
C CYS A 43 -5.41 6.07 -26.22
N THR A 44 -5.12 6.42 -24.96
CA THR A 44 -6.07 6.21 -23.85
C THR A 44 -7.25 7.18 -23.93
N LEU A 45 -7.01 8.46 -24.24
CA LEU A 45 -8.05 9.48 -24.27
C LEU A 45 -8.92 9.41 -25.52
N CYS A 46 -8.32 9.11 -26.67
CA CYS A 46 -9.00 9.15 -27.97
C CYS A 46 -9.30 7.77 -28.54
N GLY A 47 -8.83 6.68 -27.91
CA GLY A 47 -9.03 5.32 -28.41
C GLY A 47 -8.33 5.05 -29.75
N VAL A 48 -7.24 5.79 -30.05
CA VAL A 48 -6.55 5.69 -31.34
C VAL A 48 -5.44 4.64 -31.31
N ASP A 49 -5.29 3.93 -32.43
CA ASP A 49 -4.18 3.01 -32.64
C ASP A 49 -2.91 3.77 -33.02
N ILE A 50 -1.81 3.54 -32.30
CA ILE A 50 -0.54 4.25 -32.50
C ILE A 50 0.63 3.27 -32.39
N ALA A 51 1.56 3.34 -33.34
CA ALA A 51 2.88 2.70 -33.24
C ALA A 51 3.99 3.74 -33.45
N ILE A 52 5.00 3.71 -32.59
CA ILE A 52 6.18 4.58 -32.65
C ILE A 52 7.42 3.69 -32.54
N VAL A 53 8.35 3.84 -33.47
CA VAL A 53 9.67 3.18 -33.43
C VAL A 53 10.75 4.26 -33.48
N VAL A 54 11.70 4.22 -32.55
CA VAL A 54 12.80 5.19 -32.43
C VAL A 54 14.12 4.47 -32.22
N PHE A 55 15.13 4.85 -32.99
CA PHE A 55 16.49 4.36 -32.83
C PHE A 55 17.33 5.35 -32.03
N SER A 56 18.00 4.85 -31.00
CA SER A 56 18.97 5.65 -30.25
C SER A 56 20.22 5.95 -31.06
N PRO A 57 21.01 6.96 -30.66
CA PRO A 57 22.34 7.19 -31.24
C PRO A 57 23.29 5.97 -31.13
N ALA A 58 22.98 5.01 -30.25
CA ALA A 58 23.72 3.76 -30.10
C ALA A 58 23.09 2.60 -30.91
N HIS A 59 22.25 2.91 -31.90
CA HIS A 59 21.56 1.95 -32.78
C HIS A 59 20.61 0.96 -32.08
N LYS A 60 20.33 1.15 -30.79
CA LYS A 60 19.29 0.39 -30.08
C LYS A 60 17.90 0.91 -30.46
N ALA A 61 17.01 0.00 -30.85
CA ALA A 61 15.60 0.27 -31.12
C ALA A 61 14.79 0.37 -29.83
N PHE A 62 13.78 1.23 -29.84
CA PHE A 62 12.76 1.37 -28.81
C PHE A 62 11.42 1.57 -29.49
N SER A 63 10.38 0.93 -29.00
CA SER A 63 9.05 1.04 -29.57
C SER A 63 7.99 1.30 -28.49
N PHE A 64 6.88 1.89 -28.93
CA PHE A 64 5.65 2.00 -28.18
C PHE A 64 4.50 1.69 -29.15
N GLY A 65 3.57 0.84 -28.74
CA GLY A 65 2.43 0.44 -29.56
C GLY A 65 1.18 0.31 -28.72
N HIS A 66 0.05 0.70 -29.31
CA HIS A 66 -1.27 0.46 -28.76
C HIS A 66 -2.23 0.13 -29.91
N PRO A 67 -2.86 -1.05 -29.94
CA PRO A 67 -2.84 -2.11 -28.93
C PRO A 67 -1.50 -2.84 -28.81
N ASP A 68 -0.79 -3.04 -29.92
CA ASP A 68 0.54 -3.65 -29.98
C ASP A 68 1.28 -3.15 -31.25
N VAL A 69 2.61 -3.11 -31.20
CA VAL A 69 3.43 -2.59 -32.31
C VAL A 69 3.35 -3.52 -33.51
N ASP A 70 3.47 -4.83 -33.30
CA ASP A 70 3.51 -5.82 -34.37
C ASP A 70 2.14 -5.91 -35.04
N SER A 71 1.06 -5.91 -34.24
CA SER A 71 -0.32 -5.85 -34.78
C SER A 71 -0.57 -4.63 -35.68
N ILE A 72 -0.01 -3.47 -35.35
CA ILE A 72 -0.11 -2.28 -36.22
C ILE A 72 0.76 -2.44 -37.46
N MET A 73 1.98 -2.97 -37.30
CA MET A 73 2.91 -3.18 -38.39
C MET A 73 2.35 -4.17 -39.42
N ASP A 74 1.81 -5.30 -38.97
CA ASP A 74 1.19 -6.31 -39.82
C ASP A 74 0.02 -5.72 -40.61
N ARG A 75 -0.86 -4.95 -39.96
CA ARG A 75 -1.97 -4.26 -40.63
C ARG A 75 -1.47 -3.25 -41.67
N PHE A 76 -0.39 -2.53 -41.36
CA PHE A 76 0.22 -1.57 -42.27
C PHE A 76 0.83 -2.26 -43.50
N LEU A 77 1.56 -3.36 -43.30
CA LEU A 77 2.24 -4.12 -44.35
C LEU A 77 1.28 -4.91 -45.24
N THR A 78 0.18 -5.42 -44.67
CA THR A 78 -0.78 -6.30 -45.38
C THR A 78 -1.61 -5.55 -46.43
N ARG A 79 -1.66 -4.21 -46.41
CA ARG A 79 -2.28 -3.27 -47.38
C ARG A 79 -3.61 -3.70 -48.04
N ASN A 80 -4.37 -4.58 -47.41
CA ASN A 80 -5.77 -4.81 -47.70
C ASN A 80 -6.50 -4.58 -46.38
N PRO A 81 -7.22 -3.46 -46.21
CA PRO A 81 -8.15 -3.40 -45.09
C PRO A 81 -9.16 -4.53 -45.34
N PRO A 82 -9.31 -5.52 -44.43
CA PRO A 82 -10.58 -6.25 -44.42
C PRO A 82 -11.67 -5.18 -44.33
N PRO A 83 -12.82 -5.36 -45.00
CA PRO A 83 -13.91 -4.40 -44.90
C PRO A 83 -14.13 -4.10 -43.41
N GLN A 84 -14.08 -2.82 -43.06
CA GLN A 84 -14.27 -2.33 -41.71
C GLN A 84 -15.71 -2.66 -41.27
N SER A 85 -15.97 -3.91 -40.92
CA SER A 85 -17.29 -4.39 -40.48
C SER A 85 -17.30 -5.87 -40.08
N SER A 86 -16.17 -6.50 -39.74
CA SER A 86 -16.25 -7.81 -39.09
C SER A 86 -16.69 -7.58 -37.65
N GLY A 87 -17.93 -7.96 -37.30
CA GLY A 87 -18.51 -7.78 -35.96
C GLY A 87 -17.60 -8.27 -34.82
N THR A 88 -16.67 -9.18 -35.12
CA THR A 88 -15.58 -9.61 -34.23
C THR A 88 -14.70 -8.46 -33.75
N HIS A 89 -14.28 -7.52 -34.61
CA HIS A 89 -13.44 -6.38 -34.20
C HIS A 89 -14.22 -5.43 -33.28
N GLN A 90 -15.49 -5.21 -33.60
CA GLN A 90 -16.38 -4.36 -32.79
C GLN A 90 -16.67 -4.99 -31.42
N LEU A 91 -16.80 -6.32 -31.35
CA LEU A 91 -16.92 -7.07 -30.10
C LEU A 91 -15.64 -7.01 -29.26
N ILE A 92 -14.47 -7.17 -29.88
CA ILE A 92 -13.17 -7.05 -29.20
C ILE A 92 -13.00 -5.64 -28.63
N GLU A 93 -13.32 -4.61 -29.41
CA GLU A 93 -13.25 -3.21 -28.97
C GLU A 93 -14.27 -2.91 -27.85
N ALA A 94 -15.51 -3.39 -27.99
CA ALA A 94 -16.53 -3.25 -26.94
C ALA A 94 -16.11 -3.94 -25.64
N HIS A 95 -15.54 -5.15 -25.73
CA HIS A 95 -15.03 -5.87 -24.56
C HIS A 95 -13.87 -5.13 -23.90
N ARG A 96 -12.93 -4.62 -24.70
CA ARG A 96 -11.82 -3.80 -24.19
C ARG A 96 -12.32 -2.56 -23.46
N ASN A 97 -13.30 -1.86 -24.04
CA ASN A 97 -13.90 -0.66 -23.46
C ASN A 97 -14.67 -0.98 -22.17
N ALA A 98 -15.35 -2.13 -22.10
CA ALA A 98 -16.00 -2.60 -20.88
C ALA A 98 -14.98 -2.83 -19.75
N ASN A 99 -13.86 -3.50 -20.04
CA ASN A 99 -12.80 -3.75 -19.07
C ASN A 99 -12.16 -2.43 -18.58
N VAL A 100 -11.96 -1.45 -19.47
CA VAL A 100 -11.45 -0.13 -19.07
C VAL A 100 -12.42 0.58 -18.13
N ARG A 101 -13.72 0.53 -18.40
CA ARG A 101 -14.75 1.12 -17.52
C ARG A 101 -14.76 0.46 -16.14
N GLU A 102 -14.68 -0.87 -16.10
CA GLU A 102 -14.63 -1.65 -14.86
C GLU A 102 -13.41 -1.26 -14.01
N HIS A 103 -12.21 -1.26 -14.61
CA HIS A 103 -11.00 -0.86 -13.88
C HIS A 103 -11.06 0.60 -13.39
N ASN A 104 -11.61 1.51 -14.19
CA ASN A 104 -11.79 2.91 -13.77
C ASN A 104 -12.75 3.04 -12.58
N MET A 105 -13.82 2.23 -12.55
CA MET A 105 -14.74 2.16 -11.42
C MET A 105 -14.04 1.66 -10.15
N GLN A 106 -13.28 0.56 -10.26
CA GLN A 106 -12.50 0.01 -9.13
C GLN A 106 -11.46 1.01 -8.61
N LEU A 107 -10.74 1.68 -9.51
CA LEU A 107 -9.76 2.70 -9.14
C LEU A 107 -10.43 3.85 -8.38
N THR A 108 -11.59 4.32 -8.85
CA THR A 108 -12.36 5.38 -8.19
C THR A 108 -12.81 4.95 -6.80
N GLN A 109 -13.28 3.71 -6.65
CA GLN A 109 -13.70 3.16 -5.35
C GLN A 109 -12.53 3.11 -4.35
N ILE A 110 -11.37 2.61 -4.76
CA ILE A 110 -10.18 2.52 -3.91
C ILE A 110 -9.69 3.92 -3.51
N LEU A 111 -9.69 4.87 -4.44
CA LEU A 111 -9.30 6.25 -4.15
C LEU A 111 -10.23 6.90 -3.11
N ASN A 112 -11.54 6.67 -3.21
CA ASN A 112 -12.51 7.17 -2.23
C ASN A 112 -12.30 6.55 -0.84
N GLN A 113 -12.02 5.24 -0.77
CA GLN A 113 -11.70 4.56 0.50
C GLN A 113 -10.43 5.12 1.11
N LEU A 114 -9.38 5.30 0.31
CA LEU A 114 -8.12 5.88 0.75
C LEU A 114 -8.29 7.32 1.24
N GLU A 115 -9.13 8.11 0.58
CA GLU A 115 -9.44 9.46 1.04
C GLU A 115 -10.24 9.45 2.35
N ALA A 116 -11.20 8.55 2.51
CA ALA A 116 -11.96 8.39 3.75
C ALA A 116 -11.04 8.00 4.92
N GLU A 117 -10.15 7.04 4.73
CA GLU A 117 -9.14 6.62 5.71
C GLU A 117 -8.20 7.78 6.07
N LYS A 118 -7.75 8.54 5.07
CA LYS A 118 -6.92 9.72 5.31
C LYS A 118 -7.65 10.76 6.16
N ARG A 119 -8.92 11.06 5.84
CA ARG A 119 -9.76 11.98 6.64
C ARG A 119 -10.00 11.45 8.05
N HIS A 120 -10.18 10.13 8.21
CA HIS A 120 -10.34 9.50 9.51
C HIS A 120 -9.07 9.66 10.35
N SER A 121 -7.90 9.36 9.78
CA SER A 121 -6.60 9.57 10.43
C SER A 121 -6.35 11.03 10.81
N GLU A 122 -6.70 11.99 9.94
CA GLU A 122 -6.58 13.42 10.22
C GLU A 122 -7.50 13.84 11.38
N THR A 123 -8.73 13.32 11.40
CA THR A 123 -9.70 13.57 12.48
C THR A 123 -9.19 13.05 13.83
N LEU A 124 -8.70 11.80 13.87
CA LEU A 124 -8.12 11.21 15.08
C LEU A 124 -6.89 12.00 15.57
N ASN A 125 -6.02 12.42 14.64
CA ASN A 125 -4.85 13.22 14.98
C ASN A 125 -5.25 14.61 15.52
N GLN A 126 -6.30 15.22 14.96
CA GLN A 126 -6.82 16.49 15.46
C GLN A 126 -7.43 16.35 16.85
N MET A 127 -8.24 15.30 17.10
CA MET A 127 -8.78 15.00 18.42
C MET A 127 -7.66 14.81 19.45
N ARG A 128 -6.62 14.04 19.10
CA ARG A 128 -5.43 13.84 19.96
C ARG A 128 -4.69 15.15 20.26
N LYS A 129 -4.56 16.04 19.27
CA LYS A 129 -3.94 17.37 19.50
C LYS A 129 -4.78 18.26 20.41
N SER A 130 -6.11 18.22 20.27
CA SER A 130 -7.02 18.97 21.14
C SER A 130 -7.05 18.43 22.57
N SER A 131 -6.99 17.10 22.77
CA SER A 131 -6.90 16.52 24.13
C SER A 131 -5.53 16.73 24.78
N ARG A 132 -4.47 17.00 24.00
CA ARG A 132 -3.11 17.28 24.49
C ARG A 132 -3.05 18.48 25.45
N SER A 133 -3.97 19.43 25.34
CA SER A 133 -4.11 20.55 26.29
C SER A 133 -4.76 20.15 27.62
N GLN A 134 -5.42 18.99 27.66
CA GLN A 134 -6.23 18.54 28.79
C GLN A 134 -5.62 17.31 29.50
N CYS A 135 -4.89 16.45 28.80
CA CYS A 135 -4.26 15.23 29.32
C CYS A 135 -2.83 15.05 28.76
N TRP A 136 -1.81 15.42 29.55
CA TRP A 136 -0.41 15.33 29.10
C TRP A 136 0.06 13.89 28.85
N TRP A 137 -0.50 12.90 29.57
CA TRP A 137 -0.17 11.47 29.44
C TRP A 137 -0.68 10.80 28.15
N GLU A 138 -1.45 11.50 27.32
CA GLU A 138 -1.91 11.00 26.01
C GLU A 138 -0.89 11.24 24.88
N ALA A 139 0.24 11.90 25.15
CA ALA A 139 1.32 12.05 24.18
C ALA A 139 2.05 10.72 23.95
N PRO A 140 2.63 10.49 22.75
CA PRO A 140 3.52 9.36 22.52
C PRO A 140 4.63 9.34 23.56
N VAL A 141 4.99 8.15 24.05
CA VAL A 141 6.00 7.98 25.10
C VAL A 141 7.35 8.59 24.67
N GLU A 142 7.61 8.59 23.37
CA GLU A 142 8.80 9.18 22.73
C GLU A 142 8.82 10.72 22.78
N GLU A 143 7.65 11.35 22.95
CA GLU A 143 7.49 12.81 23.02
C GLU A 143 7.35 13.32 24.47
N LEU A 144 7.31 12.43 25.47
CA LEU A 144 7.21 12.79 26.88
C LEU A 144 8.58 13.20 27.45
N GLY A 145 8.59 14.23 28.29
CA GLY A 145 9.77 14.63 29.04
C GLY A 145 10.15 13.61 30.12
N LEU A 146 11.40 13.65 30.60
CA LEU A 146 11.89 12.72 31.64
C LEU A 146 11.00 12.72 32.89
N GLN A 147 10.58 13.88 33.34
CA GLN A 147 9.75 14.02 34.54
C GLN A 147 8.32 13.48 34.35
N GLU A 148 7.76 13.65 33.15
CA GLU A 148 6.46 13.11 32.78
C GLU A 148 6.50 11.58 32.68
N LEU A 149 7.60 11.03 32.13
CA LEU A 149 7.85 9.59 32.06
C LEU A 149 7.98 8.96 33.46
N GLU A 150 8.67 9.62 34.38
CA GLU A 150 8.78 9.15 35.77
C GLU A 150 7.42 9.15 36.47
N GLN A 151 6.63 10.21 36.32
CA GLN A 151 5.27 10.27 36.86
C GLN A 151 4.36 9.19 36.27
N LEU A 152 4.46 8.94 34.97
CA LEU A 152 3.69 7.89 34.29
C LEU A 152 4.09 6.50 34.79
N ARG A 153 5.39 6.23 34.95
CA ARG A 153 5.89 4.98 35.52
C ARG A 153 5.31 4.75 36.91
N ASP A 154 5.41 5.73 37.79
CA ASP A 154 4.97 5.59 39.20
C ASP A 154 3.46 5.35 39.30
N ALA A 155 2.67 6.03 38.45
CA ALA A 155 1.23 5.81 38.36
C ALA A 155 0.88 4.40 37.86
N LEU A 156 1.59 3.88 36.85
CA LEU A 156 1.40 2.51 36.36
C LEU A 156 1.81 1.46 37.41
N GLU A 157 2.88 1.72 38.16
CA GLU A 157 3.33 0.86 39.26
C GLU A 157 2.26 0.77 40.37
N GLU A 158 1.65 1.91 40.71
CA GLU A 158 0.58 2.00 41.70
C GLU A 158 -0.70 1.30 41.21
N LEU A 159 -1.09 1.50 39.94
CA LEU A 159 -2.22 0.79 39.35
C LEU A 159 -1.99 -0.73 39.40
N LYS A 160 -0.80 -1.19 39.04
CA LYS A 160 -0.40 -2.61 39.12
C LYS A 160 -0.55 -3.16 40.53
N LYS A 161 -0.07 -2.45 41.56
CA LYS A 161 -0.23 -2.85 42.98
C LYS A 161 -1.70 -2.96 43.40
N ARG A 162 -2.55 -2.03 42.95
CA ARG A 162 -3.98 -2.06 43.26
C ARG A 162 -4.66 -3.26 42.60
N LEU A 163 -4.33 -3.54 41.35
CA LEU A 163 -4.84 -4.69 40.62
C LEU A 163 -4.44 -6.00 41.31
N THR A 164 -3.16 -6.19 41.67
CA THR A 164 -2.72 -7.41 42.38
C THR A 164 -3.42 -7.58 43.73
N LYS A 165 -3.62 -6.49 44.48
CA LYS A 165 -4.37 -6.54 45.73
C LYS A 165 -5.82 -6.93 45.52
N GLN A 166 -6.49 -6.42 44.49
CA GLN A 166 -7.86 -6.83 44.16
C GLN A 166 -7.92 -8.28 43.71
N THR A 167 -7.01 -8.73 42.85
CA THR A 167 -6.93 -10.14 42.42
C THR A 167 -6.76 -11.07 43.62
N ASN A 168 -5.85 -10.73 44.55
CA ASN A 168 -5.64 -11.52 45.77
C ASN A 168 -6.87 -11.49 46.69
N LYS A 169 -7.55 -10.36 46.80
CA LYS A 169 -8.80 -10.26 47.57
C LYS A 169 -9.88 -11.18 47.01
N ILE A 170 -10.08 -11.17 45.70
CA ILE A 170 -11.06 -12.03 45.00
C ILE A 170 -10.69 -13.51 45.18
N LEU A 171 -9.40 -13.86 45.08
CA LEU A 171 -8.92 -15.23 45.28
C LEU A 171 -9.23 -15.73 46.71
N ILE A 172 -8.97 -14.90 47.72
CA ILE A 172 -9.23 -15.24 49.13
C ILE A 172 -10.73 -15.34 49.40
N GLU A 173 -11.54 -14.44 48.85
CA GLU A 173 -13.01 -14.48 48.98
C GLU A 173 -13.62 -15.71 48.29
N SER A 174 -13.05 -16.17 47.17
CA SER A 174 -13.46 -17.44 46.53
C SER A 174 -13.06 -18.70 47.32
N SER A 175 -12.06 -18.60 48.20
CA SER A 175 -11.55 -19.71 49.02
C SER A 175 -12.30 -19.87 50.34
N ASN A 176 -12.96 -18.81 50.83
CA ASN A 176 -13.67 -18.77 52.11
C ASN A 176 -15.16 -19.12 52.01
N SER A 177 -15.68 -19.42 50.82
CA SER A 177 -17.07 -19.83 50.58
C SER A 177 -17.20 -21.32 50.23
N LEU A 178 -16.53 -22.19 51.00
CA LEU A 178 -16.86 -23.62 51.05
C LEU A 178 -17.50 -23.95 52.39
N PRO A 179 -18.80 -24.30 52.45
CA PRO A 179 -19.40 -24.78 53.68
C PRO A 179 -18.87 -26.18 54.02
N PHE A 180 -18.40 -26.29 55.25
CA PHE A 180 -17.94 -27.49 55.91
C PHE A 180 -19.08 -28.53 55.98
N LEU A 181 -18.94 -29.70 55.34
CA LEU A 181 -19.71 -30.89 55.65
C LEU A 181 -18.85 -31.81 56.52
N PRO A 182 -19.35 -32.30 57.67
CA PRO A 182 -18.56 -33.18 58.53
C PRO A 182 -18.49 -34.58 57.92
N VAL A 183 -17.25 -35.07 57.81
CA VAL A 183 -16.89 -36.43 57.45
C VAL A 183 -17.31 -37.39 58.58
N ASN A 184 -17.97 -38.50 58.22
CA ASN A 184 -17.99 -39.69 59.05
C ASN A 184 -17.74 -40.94 58.18
N GLY A 185 -16.69 -41.69 58.54
CA GLY A 185 -16.64 -43.16 58.44
C GLY A 185 -16.29 -43.83 57.10
N THR A 186 -15.01 -44.22 57.00
CA THR A 186 -14.50 -45.53 56.51
C THR A 186 -14.79 -46.04 55.10
N GLY A 187 -13.72 -46.30 54.32
CA GLY A 187 -13.70 -47.37 53.31
C GLY A 187 -12.98 -47.05 52.00
N GLN A 188 -11.69 -47.40 51.94
CA GLN A 188 -10.81 -47.70 50.80
C GLN A 188 -11.18 -47.35 49.33
N ILE A 189 -10.25 -46.60 48.72
CA ILE A 189 -9.55 -46.80 47.43
C ILE A 189 -10.38 -46.95 46.14
N GLY A 190 -10.16 -46.00 45.22
CA GLY A 190 -10.44 -46.16 43.79
C GLY A 190 -10.22 -44.87 42.98
N ASN A 191 -9.18 -44.87 42.15
CA ASN A 191 -8.69 -43.78 41.29
C ASN A 191 -9.64 -43.37 40.14
N PHE A 192 -9.22 -42.28 39.47
CA PHE A 192 -9.59 -41.72 38.16
C PHE A 192 -10.65 -40.61 38.22
N GLU A 193 -10.25 -39.33 38.25
CA GLU A 193 -9.70 -38.53 37.14
C GLU A 193 -10.80 -38.13 36.15
N THR A 194 -11.32 -36.90 36.33
CA THR A 194 -12.18 -36.23 35.35
C THR A 194 -11.61 -34.84 35.10
N LYS A 195 -10.82 -34.74 34.02
CA LYS A 195 -10.51 -33.52 33.29
C LYS A 195 -11.74 -33.16 32.42
N PRO A 196 -12.07 -31.86 32.27
CA PRO A 196 -11.79 -31.23 30.97
C PRO A 196 -11.24 -29.80 31.21
N GLU A 197 -10.02 -29.45 30.83
CA GLU A 197 -9.57 -29.14 29.47
C GLU A 197 -10.42 -28.06 28.79
N ILE A 198 -10.00 -26.80 28.94
CA ILE A 198 -10.18 -25.76 27.93
C ILE A 198 -8.80 -25.15 27.66
N CYS A 199 -8.22 -25.61 26.56
CA CYS A 199 -7.09 -24.99 25.90
C CYS A 199 -7.57 -23.76 25.13
N VAL A 200 -6.93 -22.61 25.34
CA VAL A 200 -6.85 -21.57 24.31
C VAL A 200 -5.38 -21.33 24.06
N ALA A 201 -4.84 -22.08 23.10
CA ALA A 201 -3.55 -21.83 22.48
C ALA A 201 -3.82 -21.65 20.98
N SER A 202 -3.83 -20.41 20.52
CA SER A 202 -3.62 -20.09 19.11
C SER A 202 -2.12 -19.93 18.89
N THR A 203 -1.52 -20.92 18.24
CA THR A 203 -0.20 -20.80 17.65
C THR A 203 -0.26 -21.54 16.33
N LEU A 204 0.00 -20.87 15.21
CA LEU A 204 1.08 -21.24 14.30
C LEU A 204 1.19 -20.23 13.14
N PRO A 205 2.37 -20.17 12.51
CA PRO A 205 2.87 -19.11 11.65
C PRO A 205 2.62 -19.43 10.18
N HIS A 206 2.76 -18.43 9.31
CA HIS A 206 3.50 -18.67 8.07
C HIS A 206 4.10 -17.39 7.50
N VAL A 207 5.42 -17.37 7.50
CA VAL A 207 6.27 -16.58 6.62
C VAL A 207 6.03 -17.05 5.19
N ASN A 208 5.69 -16.17 4.25
CA ASN A 208 5.99 -16.42 2.84
C ASN A 208 6.59 -15.16 2.22
N ASN A 209 7.87 -15.34 1.93
CA ASN A 209 8.81 -14.45 1.30
C ASN A 209 8.63 -14.60 -0.22
N PHE A 210 8.35 -13.51 -0.95
CA PHE A 210 8.59 -13.46 -2.39
C PHE A 210 9.15 -12.09 -2.77
N GLY A 211 10.48 -12.04 -2.84
CA GLY A 211 11.22 -11.08 -3.65
C GLY A 211 11.46 -11.61 -5.07
N TYR A 212 12.12 -10.76 -5.86
CA TYR A 212 12.42 -10.81 -7.31
C TYR A 212 11.28 -10.27 -8.19
N GLY A 213 11.47 -9.29 -9.08
CA GLY A 213 12.69 -8.59 -9.48
C GLY A 213 12.37 -7.52 -10.53
N HIS A 214 13.24 -6.52 -10.61
CA HIS A 214 13.32 -5.58 -11.72
C HIS A 214 13.49 -6.33 -13.05
N GLY A 215 12.58 -6.07 -13.99
CA GLY A 215 12.70 -6.47 -15.39
C GLY A 215 12.43 -5.27 -16.27
N ILE A 216 13.49 -4.73 -16.87
CA ILE A 216 13.43 -3.81 -18.00
C ILE A 216 13.01 -4.62 -19.22
N PHE A 217 11.86 -4.32 -19.79
CA PHE A 217 11.59 -4.38 -21.23
C PHE A 217 10.73 -3.18 -21.61
#